data_AF-A0A0R1N0U9-F1
#
_entry.id   AF-A0A0R1N0U9-F1
#
_cell.length_a   1.000
_cell.length_b   1.000
_cell.length_c   1.000
_cell.angle_alpha   90.00
_cell.angle_beta   90.00
_cell.angle_gamma   90.00
#
_symmetry.space_group_name_H-M   'P 1'
#
loop_
_entity.id
_entity.type
_entity.pdbx_description
1 polymer ?
#
loop_
_entity_poly.entity_id
_entity_poly.type
_entity_poly.pdbx_seq_one_letter_code
_entity_poly.pdbx_strand_id
1 'polypeptide(L)'
;MANMRYIWRFFTFLFQLAIVAGLLLLMLFGIRKWQTYDQVHRVSQMISQEQNTSASAPKNWDTLEDWWLVNANGQLIYNTKALPQYQNEVAQAVSWWNKAAGKQIIIPQTTQTIADVYFAPVRSEYLSFSGLASNNHKILFNETAQKNNTNNADVVNIFIHELGHALGLAHAPQSYNDVMSPSQIASGAVRQVSQYDRDALTSALNRINKVRSQSVSAAAYVTIAGQQPVTAASLTNLSDPIQNARQPLADVLQQTITKATNADNDQTTTIDTAKQYLQKLKYDADANNTTIHAAENALRALIVANKQEKYFPFAFSNSDTPTQHNDDLNNILGND
;
A
#
# COMPACT_ATOMS: atom_id res chain seq x y z
N MET A 1 11.66 19.93 66.59
CA MET A 1 10.42 20.18 65.80
C MET A 1 10.59 21.15 64.62
N ALA A 2 11.58 22.06 64.59
CA ALA A 2 11.77 22.97 63.44
C ALA A 2 12.18 22.27 62.14
N ASN A 3 13.06 21.26 62.18
CA ASN A 3 13.54 20.55 60.98
C ASN A 3 12.44 19.77 60.23
N MET A 4 11.42 19.27 60.92
CA MET A 4 10.31 18.54 60.30
C MET A 4 9.40 19.45 59.46
N ARG A 5 9.26 20.72 59.85
CA ARG A 5 8.48 21.72 59.10
C ARG A 5 9.17 22.14 57.80
N TYR A 6 10.49 22.23 57.77
CA TYR A 6 11.24 22.56 56.56
C TYR A 6 11.23 21.41 55.55
N ILE A 7 11.39 20.17 56.03
CA ILE A 7 11.28 18.96 55.19
C ILE A 7 9.89 18.85 54.58
N TRP A 8 8.82 19.04 55.38
CA TRP A 8 7.45 19.01 54.87
C TRP A 8 7.19 20.10 53.83
N ARG A 9 7.64 21.34 54.06
CA ARG A 9 7.53 22.44 53.08
C ARG A 9 8.29 22.15 51.78
N PHE A 10 9.44 21.49 51.87
CA PHE A 10 10.20 21.07 50.70
C PHE A 10 9.46 20.01 49.87
N PHE A 11 8.86 19.00 50.51
CA PHE A 11 8.02 18.01 49.81
C PHE A 11 6.77 18.63 49.18
N THR A 12 6.10 19.55 49.89
CA THR A 12 4.93 20.26 49.35
C THR A 12 5.29 21.13 48.14
N PHE A 13 6.45 21.80 48.18
CA PHE A 13 6.97 22.57 47.04
C PHE A 13 7.28 21.68 45.83
N LEU A 14 7.98 20.55 46.02
CA LEU A 14 8.26 19.60 44.95
C LEU A 14 6.98 19.01 44.34
N PHE A 15 5.98 18.70 45.16
CA PHE A 15 4.69 18.19 44.69
C PHE A 15 3.93 19.24 43.85
N GLN A 16 3.91 20.51 44.30
CA GLN A 16 3.32 21.60 43.53
C GLN A 16 4.06 21.82 42.20
N LEU A 17 5.38 21.72 42.19
CA LEU A 17 6.19 21.83 40.97
C LEU A 17 5.88 20.70 39.98
N ALA A 18 5.70 19.47 40.46
CA ALA A 18 5.32 18.32 39.65
C ALA A 18 3.91 18.47 39.04
N ILE A 19 2.94 19.02 39.79
CA ILE A 19 1.60 19.31 39.28
C ILE A 19 1.65 20.38 38.17
N VAL A 20 2.37 21.48 38.40
CA VAL A 20 2.50 22.55 37.41
C VAL A 20 3.22 22.04 36.15
N ALA A 21 4.29 21.26 36.31
CA ALA A 21 4.97 20.62 35.18
C ALA A 21 4.05 19.64 34.43
N GLY A 22 3.25 18.85 35.13
CA GLY A 22 2.27 17.94 34.54
C GLY A 22 1.17 18.66 33.76
N LEU A 23 0.65 19.77 34.29
CA LEU A 23 -0.34 20.61 33.61
C LEU A 23 0.24 21.31 32.38
N LEU A 24 1.48 21.81 32.46
CA LEU A 24 2.21 22.37 31.31
C LEU A 24 2.46 21.33 30.22
N LEU A 25 2.84 20.11 30.59
CA LEU A 25 2.99 18.99 29.65
C LEU A 25 1.65 18.64 29.01
N LEU A 26 0.58 18.50 29.78
CA LEU A 26 -0.76 18.24 29.25
C LEU A 26 -1.24 19.33 28.28
N MET A 27 -0.99 20.60 28.60
CA MET A 27 -1.29 21.71 27.69
C MET A 27 -0.45 21.64 26.42
N LEU A 28 0.87 21.49 26.51
CA LEU A 28 1.77 21.47 25.36
C LEU A 28 1.49 20.27 24.43
N PHE A 29 1.31 19.07 24.99
CA PHE A 29 1.00 17.86 24.22
C PHE A 29 -0.45 17.85 23.73
N GLY A 30 -1.40 18.28 24.55
CA GLY A 30 -2.81 18.36 24.20
C GLY A 30 -3.07 19.35 23.07
N ILE A 31 -2.49 20.55 23.14
CA ILE A 31 -2.61 21.58 22.10
C ILE A 31 -2.03 21.08 20.78
N ARG A 32 -0.84 20.45 20.77
CA ARG A 32 -0.23 19.91 19.54
C ARG A 32 -1.07 18.81 18.89
N LYS A 33 -1.61 17.88 19.71
CA LYS A 33 -2.50 16.82 19.20
C LYS A 33 -3.78 17.41 18.62
N TRP A 34 -4.39 18.38 19.32
CA TRP A 34 -5.59 19.05 18.85
C TRP A 34 -5.35 19.86 17.56
N GLN A 35 -4.23 20.59 17.46
CA GLN A 35 -3.84 21.31 16.24
C GLN A 35 -3.66 20.37 15.04
N THR A 36 -3.04 19.20 15.25
CA THR A 36 -2.88 18.19 14.20
C THR A 36 -4.24 17.65 13.78
N TYR A 37 -5.09 17.30 14.74
CA TYR A 37 -6.45 16.82 14.49
C TYR A 37 -7.27 17.85 13.69
N ASP A 38 -7.25 19.12 14.09
CA ASP A 38 -7.95 20.21 13.41
C ASP A 38 -7.44 20.42 11.97
N GLN A 39 -6.11 20.40 11.78
CA GLN A 39 -5.50 20.45 10.44
C GLN A 39 -5.98 19.30 9.55
N VAL A 40 -5.91 18.06 10.06
CA VAL A 40 -6.36 16.88 9.32
C VAL A 40 -7.84 16.99 8.97
N HIS A 41 -8.69 17.28 9.95
CA HIS A 41 -10.13 17.33 9.73
C HIS A 41 -10.53 18.38 8.68
N ARG A 42 -10.04 19.61 8.83
CA ARG A 42 -10.34 20.71 7.89
C ARG A 42 -9.84 20.40 6.48
N VAL A 43 -8.59 19.94 6.35
CA VAL A 43 -7.98 19.72 5.04
C VAL A 43 -8.56 18.49 4.35
N SER A 44 -8.79 17.38 5.07
CA SER A 44 -9.46 16.20 4.52
C SER A 44 -10.87 16.52 4.04
N GLN A 45 -11.68 17.27 4.79
CA GLN A 45 -13.01 17.68 4.34
C GLN A 45 -12.96 18.50 3.05
N MET A 46 -12.02 19.45 2.97
CA MET A 46 -11.81 20.26 1.77
C MET A 46 -11.43 19.40 0.56
N ILE A 47 -10.59 18.37 0.73
CA ILE A 47 -10.20 17.46 -0.36
C ILE A 47 -11.36 16.55 -0.77
N SER A 48 -12.10 15.97 0.17
CA SER A 48 -13.23 15.09 -0.13
C SER A 48 -14.36 15.80 -0.89
N GLN A 49 -14.60 17.08 -0.59
CA GLN A 49 -15.57 17.89 -1.33
C GLN A 49 -15.16 18.13 -2.79
N GLU A 50 -13.84 18.15 -3.07
CA GLU A 50 -13.31 18.48 -4.39
C GLU A 50 -12.86 17.28 -5.23
N GLN A 51 -12.56 16.13 -4.62
CA GLN A 51 -12.28 14.90 -5.36
C GLN A 51 -13.41 14.56 -6.34
N ASN A 52 -14.65 14.88 -5.97
CA ASN A 52 -15.84 14.62 -6.79
C ASN A 52 -16.17 15.75 -7.78
N THR A 53 -15.44 16.87 -7.77
CA THR A 53 -15.72 18.04 -8.63
C THR A 53 -14.48 18.53 -9.39
N SER A 54 -13.39 17.78 -9.38
CA SER A 54 -12.15 18.17 -10.06
C SER A 54 -12.39 18.26 -11.57
N ALA A 55 -12.39 19.48 -12.12
CA ALA A 55 -12.58 19.73 -13.54
C ALA A 55 -11.48 19.12 -14.43
N SER A 56 -10.36 18.70 -13.82
CA SER A 56 -9.26 18.04 -14.54
C SER A 56 -9.34 16.51 -14.52
N ALA A 57 -10.31 15.91 -13.82
CA ALA A 57 -10.47 14.46 -13.79
C ALA A 57 -10.96 13.96 -15.16
N PRO A 58 -10.30 12.97 -15.78
CA PRO A 58 -10.77 12.42 -17.03
C PRO A 58 -12.14 11.75 -16.87
N LYS A 59 -12.89 11.68 -17.97
CA LYS A 59 -14.25 11.13 -17.98
C LYS A 59 -14.25 9.65 -17.56
N ASN A 60 -15.22 9.28 -16.72
CA ASN A 60 -15.40 7.92 -16.18
C ASN A 60 -14.22 7.43 -15.33
N TRP A 61 -13.36 8.33 -14.86
CA TRP A 61 -12.33 7.91 -13.91
C TRP A 61 -12.95 7.46 -12.60
N ASP A 62 -12.42 6.36 -12.07
CA ASP A 62 -12.69 5.99 -10.69
C ASP A 62 -12.28 7.12 -9.74
N THR A 63 -12.89 7.14 -8.56
CA THR A 63 -12.51 8.09 -7.53
C THR A 63 -11.04 7.92 -7.19
N LEU A 64 -10.26 9.00 -7.36
CA LEU A 64 -8.86 9.10 -6.97
C LEU A 64 -8.55 8.36 -5.66
N GLU A 65 -7.47 7.57 -5.63
CA GLU A 65 -6.99 6.85 -4.44
C GLU A 65 -7.01 7.74 -3.22
N ASP A 66 -7.58 7.29 -2.11
CA ASP A 66 -7.61 8.07 -0.87
C ASP A 66 -6.24 8.21 -0.19
N TRP A 67 -5.20 7.59 -0.77
CA TRP A 67 -3.81 7.68 -0.35
C TRP A 67 -2.86 8.06 -1.50
N TRP A 68 -1.65 8.49 -1.14
CA TRP A 68 -0.51 8.66 -2.05
C TRP A 68 0.81 8.63 -1.29
N LEU A 69 1.92 8.34 -1.98
CA LEU A 69 3.26 8.27 -1.38
C LEU A 69 4.13 9.51 -1.66
N VAL A 70 3.66 10.43 -2.51
CA VAL A 70 4.35 11.71 -2.78
C VAL A 70 4.53 12.49 -1.48
N ASN A 71 5.76 12.88 -1.18
CA ASN A 71 6.10 13.60 0.05
C ASN A 71 5.60 15.05 0.04
N ALA A 72 5.73 15.74 1.18
CA ALA A 72 5.30 17.12 1.34
C ALA A 72 6.04 18.14 0.43
N ASN A 73 7.11 17.73 -0.25
CA ASN A 73 7.80 18.54 -1.26
C ASN A 73 7.24 18.31 -2.68
N GLY A 74 6.25 17.43 -2.85
CA GLY A 74 5.62 17.15 -4.13
C GLY A 74 6.46 16.22 -5.02
N GLN A 75 7.32 15.41 -4.41
CA GLN A 75 8.16 14.43 -5.09
C GLN A 75 7.93 13.04 -4.50
N LEU A 76 8.11 12.00 -5.32
CA LEU A 76 8.15 10.61 -4.88
C LEU A 76 9.60 10.13 -4.94
N ILE A 77 10.20 9.85 -3.79
CA ILE A 77 11.56 9.34 -3.71
C ILE A 77 11.51 7.81 -3.66
N TYR A 78 12.11 7.11 -4.62
CA TYR A 78 12.12 5.64 -4.62
C TYR A 78 13.51 5.06 -4.33
N ASN A 79 13.55 3.95 -3.60
CA ASN A 79 14.80 3.26 -3.32
C ASN A 79 15.25 2.42 -4.53
N THR A 80 16.43 2.71 -5.08
CA THR A 80 16.93 1.98 -6.26
C THR A 80 17.53 0.61 -5.95
N LYS A 81 17.79 0.29 -4.68
CA LYS A 81 18.50 -0.91 -4.25
C LYS A 81 17.59 -2.05 -3.81
N ALA A 82 16.32 -1.77 -3.59
CA ALA A 82 15.36 -2.69 -3.00
C ALA A 82 15.03 -3.90 -3.91
N LEU A 83 15.08 -3.70 -5.23
CA LEU A 83 14.76 -4.72 -6.23
C LEU A 83 15.83 -4.75 -7.35
N PRO A 84 17.03 -5.32 -7.09
CA PRO A 84 18.18 -5.17 -7.97
C PRO A 84 18.00 -5.79 -9.36
N GLN A 85 17.17 -6.83 -9.49
CA GLN A 85 16.92 -7.52 -10.77
C GLN A 85 16.11 -6.68 -11.76
N TYR A 86 15.33 -5.72 -11.28
CA TYR A 86 14.39 -4.94 -12.09
C TYR A 86 14.71 -3.43 -12.11
N GLN A 87 15.95 -3.05 -11.81
CA GLN A 87 16.36 -1.64 -11.72
C GLN A 87 16.14 -0.89 -13.04
N ASN A 88 16.38 -1.53 -14.18
CA ASN A 88 16.24 -0.93 -15.49
C ASN A 88 14.77 -0.69 -15.83
N GLU A 89 13.90 -1.65 -15.51
CA GLU A 89 12.47 -1.59 -15.74
C GLU A 89 11.83 -0.52 -14.87
N VAL A 90 12.19 -0.45 -13.59
CA VAL A 90 11.77 0.61 -12.66
C VAL A 90 12.24 1.97 -13.14
N ALA A 91 13.50 2.11 -13.56
CA ALA A 91 14.03 3.39 -14.06
C ALA A 91 13.29 3.86 -15.34
N GLN A 92 12.91 2.93 -16.22
CA GLN A 92 12.09 3.23 -17.39
C GLN A 92 10.67 3.70 -17.01
N ALA A 93 10.02 3.02 -16.06
CA ALA A 93 8.71 3.42 -15.56
C ALA A 93 8.73 4.82 -14.89
N VAL A 94 9.80 5.12 -14.15
CA VAL A 94 10.05 6.46 -13.57
C VAL A 94 10.21 7.52 -14.66
N SER A 95 11.01 7.24 -15.68
CA SER A 95 11.19 8.13 -16.83
C SER A 95 9.87 8.40 -17.55
N TRP A 96 9.02 7.37 -17.66
CA TRP A 96 7.71 7.47 -18.28
C TRP A 96 6.81 8.47 -17.55
N TRP A 97 6.68 8.38 -16.22
CA TRP A 97 5.89 9.33 -15.43
C TRP A 97 6.48 10.75 -15.43
N ASN A 98 7.80 10.87 -15.36
CA ASN A 98 8.46 12.18 -15.48
C ASN A 98 8.22 12.82 -16.86
N LYS A 99 8.17 12.02 -17.94
CA LYS A 99 7.79 12.46 -19.29
C LYS A 99 6.31 12.83 -19.37
N ALA A 100 5.43 12.08 -18.71
CA ALA A 100 4.01 12.42 -18.63
C ALA A 100 3.79 13.77 -17.91
N ALA A 101 4.54 14.01 -16.83
CA ALA A 101 4.51 15.27 -16.07
C ALA A 101 5.21 16.45 -16.73
N GLY A 102 6.10 16.20 -17.70
CA GLY A 102 6.98 17.22 -18.29
C GLY A 102 8.04 17.77 -17.32
N LYS A 103 8.24 17.12 -16.17
CA LYS A 103 9.21 17.49 -15.11
C LYS A 103 9.53 16.29 -14.23
N GLN A 104 10.60 16.39 -13.43
CA GLN A 104 10.92 15.35 -12.44
C GLN A 104 9.94 15.41 -11.25
N ILE A 105 9.12 14.37 -11.14
CA ILE A 105 8.20 14.13 -10.02
C ILE A 105 8.57 12.85 -9.23
N ILE A 106 9.24 11.89 -9.87
CA ILE A 106 9.78 10.69 -9.23
C ILE A 106 11.30 10.71 -9.33
N ILE A 107 11.99 10.53 -8.18
CA ILE A 107 13.42 10.74 -8.04
C ILE A 107 14.08 9.49 -7.42
N PRO A 108 15.20 9.00 -7.99
CA PRO A 108 15.95 7.89 -7.42
C PRO A 108 16.68 8.27 -6.13
N GLN A 109 16.63 7.38 -5.16
CA GLN A 109 17.48 7.39 -3.97
C GLN A 109 18.42 6.17 -4.01
N THR A 110 19.71 6.45 -4.14
CA THR A 110 20.76 5.43 -4.27
C THR A 110 21.37 5.02 -2.93
N THR A 111 21.00 5.72 -1.85
CA THR A 111 21.36 5.36 -0.46
C THR A 111 20.24 4.56 0.21
N GLN A 112 20.57 3.74 1.21
CA GLN A 112 19.59 2.89 1.90
C GLN A 112 18.74 3.63 2.95
N THR A 113 18.85 4.95 3.09
CA THR A 113 18.13 5.70 4.12
C THR A 113 17.01 6.56 3.53
N ILE A 114 15.80 6.29 4.03
CA ILE A 114 14.52 7.00 3.88
C ILE A 114 14.17 7.32 2.41
N ALA A 115 13.45 6.39 1.78
CA ALA A 115 12.70 6.62 0.55
C ALA A 115 11.21 6.71 0.87
N ASP A 116 10.45 7.36 0.00
CA ASP A 116 8.99 7.41 0.07
C ASP A 116 8.35 6.13 -0.47
N VAL A 117 9.07 5.37 -1.31
CA VAL A 117 8.60 4.07 -1.81
C VAL A 117 9.74 3.08 -2.00
N TYR A 118 9.44 1.83 -1.70
CA TYR A 118 10.35 0.69 -1.78
C TYR A 118 9.76 -0.39 -2.67
N PHE A 119 10.56 -0.95 -3.58
CA PHE A 119 10.16 -2.08 -4.40
C PHE A 119 10.57 -3.39 -3.72
N ALA A 120 9.67 -4.36 -3.65
CA ALA A 120 9.94 -5.62 -2.96
C ALA A 120 9.45 -6.81 -3.77
N PRO A 121 10.22 -7.91 -3.89
CA PRO A 121 9.74 -9.11 -4.53
C PRO A 121 8.76 -9.84 -3.59
N VAL A 122 7.87 -10.63 -4.18
CA VAL A 122 6.96 -11.57 -3.52
C VAL A 122 6.97 -12.88 -4.28
N ARG A 123 6.91 -14.00 -3.57
CA ARG A 123 6.76 -15.33 -4.17
C ARG A 123 5.64 -16.09 -3.48
N SER A 124 4.48 -16.17 -4.15
CA SER A 124 3.40 -17.07 -3.75
C SER A 124 2.51 -17.37 -4.95
N GLU A 125 2.11 -18.63 -5.10
CA GLU A 125 1.16 -19.07 -6.14
C GLU A 125 -0.30 -18.74 -5.82
N TYR A 126 -0.59 -18.39 -4.56
CA TYR A 126 -1.95 -18.01 -4.12
C TYR A 126 -2.25 -16.52 -4.32
N LEU A 127 -1.25 -15.74 -4.74
CA LEU A 127 -1.38 -14.31 -5.00
C LEU A 127 -1.50 -14.11 -6.51
N SER A 128 -2.61 -13.52 -6.95
CA SER A 128 -2.92 -13.37 -8.37
C SER A 128 -2.40 -12.08 -9.01
N PHE A 129 -1.93 -11.13 -8.20
CA PHE A 129 -1.41 -9.87 -8.72
C PHE A 129 -0.01 -10.03 -9.33
N SER A 130 0.27 -9.18 -10.32
CA SER A 130 1.60 -9.05 -10.93
C SER A 130 2.44 -7.97 -10.24
N GLY A 131 1.82 -6.82 -9.96
CA GLY A 131 2.29 -5.78 -9.06
C GLY A 131 1.21 -5.46 -8.03
N LEU A 132 1.62 -4.89 -6.89
CA LEU A 132 0.70 -4.38 -5.89
C LEU A 132 1.34 -3.20 -5.15
N ALA A 133 0.86 -1.99 -5.43
CA ALA A 133 1.14 -0.81 -4.64
C ALA A 133 0.23 -0.76 -3.41
N SER A 134 0.76 -0.26 -2.30
CA SER A 134 -0.05 0.01 -1.11
C SER A 134 0.46 1.25 -0.37
N ASN A 135 -0.39 1.79 0.49
CA ASN A 135 -0.08 2.98 1.30
C ASN A 135 1.00 2.76 2.37
N ASN A 136 1.54 1.55 2.51
CA ASN A 136 2.63 1.22 3.43
C ASN A 136 4.03 1.49 2.84
N HIS A 137 4.12 2.32 1.78
CA HIS A 137 5.34 2.64 1.05
C HIS A 137 6.02 1.46 0.35
N LYS A 138 5.33 0.34 0.13
CA LYS A 138 5.84 -0.76 -0.70
C LYS A 138 5.07 -0.90 -2.00
N ILE A 139 5.81 -1.13 -3.07
CA ILE A 139 5.33 -1.72 -4.32
C ILE A 139 5.86 -3.15 -4.37
N LEU A 140 4.95 -4.11 -4.30
CA LEU A 140 5.26 -5.52 -4.34
C LEU A 140 5.22 -6.02 -5.78
N PHE A 141 6.16 -6.89 -6.13
CA PHE A 141 6.25 -7.51 -7.44
C PHE A 141 6.22 -9.03 -7.29
N ASN A 142 5.21 -9.68 -7.85
CA ASN A 142 5.03 -11.12 -7.67
C ASN A 142 5.80 -11.91 -8.73
N GLU A 143 6.96 -12.43 -8.35
CA GLU A 143 7.83 -13.19 -9.23
C GLU A 143 7.18 -14.51 -9.70
N THR A 144 6.20 -15.05 -8.97
CA THR A 144 5.48 -16.28 -9.37
C THR A 144 4.54 -16.01 -10.53
N ALA A 145 3.74 -14.94 -10.47
CA ALA A 145 2.84 -14.55 -11.56
C ALA A 145 3.61 -14.22 -12.85
N GLN A 146 4.84 -13.71 -12.71
CA GLN A 146 5.67 -13.27 -13.84
C GLN A 146 6.43 -14.39 -14.53
N LYS A 147 6.49 -15.62 -13.99
CA LYS A 147 7.12 -16.74 -14.71
C LYS A 147 6.51 -16.98 -16.10
N ASN A 148 5.28 -16.52 -16.31
CA ASN A 148 4.56 -16.61 -17.58
C ASN A 148 4.80 -15.41 -18.51
N ASN A 149 5.51 -14.38 -18.06
CA ASN A 149 5.76 -13.15 -18.80
C ASN A 149 7.24 -13.05 -19.20
N THR A 150 7.54 -13.21 -20.49
CA THR A 150 8.92 -13.24 -20.99
C THR A 150 9.41 -11.90 -21.54
N ASN A 151 8.58 -10.85 -21.50
CA ASN A 151 8.88 -9.57 -22.11
C ASN A 151 9.10 -8.46 -21.07
N ASN A 152 10.30 -7.87 -21.09
CA ASN A 152 10.67 -6.75 -20.20
C ASN A 152 9.74 -5.54 -20.33
N ALA A 153 9.13 -5.31 -21.49
CA ALA A 153 8.22 -4.20 -21.71
C ALA A 153 6.92 -4.34 -20.89
N ASP A 154 6.43 -5.57 -20.71
CA ASP A 154 5.24 -5.82 -19.89
C ASP A 154 5.57 -5.66 -18.40
N VAL A 155 6.80 -6.01 -17.98
CA VAL A 155 7.32 -5.70 -16.65
C VAL A 155 7.41 -4.19 -16.42
N VAL A 156 7.89 -3.42 -17.40
CA VAL A 156 7.88 -1.95 -17.34
C VAL A 156 6.46 -1.42 -17.18
N ASN A 157 5.48 -1.94 -17.92
CA ASN A 157 4.08 -1.50 -17.83
C ASN A 157 3.49 -1.76 -16.44
N ILE A 158 3.83 -2.88 -15.79
CA ILE A 158 3.46 -3.15 -14.40
C ILE A 158 4.01 -2.05 -13.49
N PHE A 159 5.32 -1.75 -13.57
CA PHE A 159 5.89 -0.69 -12.74
C PHE A 159 5.32 0.70 -13.06
N ILE A 160 4.95 0.99 -14.31
CA ILE A 160 4.26 2.24 -14.64
C ILE A 160 2.92 2.28 -13.90
N HIS A 161 2.13 1.21 -13.94
CA HIS A 161 0.84 1.12 -13.25
C HIS A 161 0.98 1.31 -11.74
N GLU A 162 1.85 0.54 -11.09
CA GLU A 162 2.02 0.61 -9.62
C GLU A 162 2.56 1.96 -9.15
N LEU A 163 3.43 2.61 -9.93
CA LEU A 163 3.89 3.96 -9.64
C LEU A 163 2.75 4.99 -9.79
N GLY A 164 1.75 4.73 -10.63
CA GLY A 164 0.55 5.55 -10.72
C GLY A 164 -0.23 5.56 -9.40
N HIS A 165 -0.45 4.40 -8.79
CA HIS A 165 -1.06 4.32 -7.45
C HIS A 165 -0.20 5.05 -6.40
N ALA A 166 1.13 4.90 -6.44
CA ALA A 166 2.03 5.63 -5.55
C ALA A 166 1.94 7.17 -5.72
N LEU A 167 1.59 7.65 -6.92
CA LEU A 167 1.31 9.05 -7.21
C LEU A 167 -0.13 9.46 -6.83
N GLY A 168 -0.96 8.53 -6.37
CA GLY A 168 -2.35 8.74 -5.95
C GLY A 168 -3.37 8.66 -7.08
N LEU A 169 -3.06 7.97 -8.19
CA LEU A 169 -4.02 7.72 -9.26
C LEU A 169 -4.79 6.44 -8.97
N ALA A 170 -6.12 6.50 -9.11
CA ALA A 170 -6.97 5.31 -9.11
C ALA A 170 -6.93 4.63 -10.48
N HIS A 171 -7.50 3.43 -10.55
CA HIS A 171 -7.70 2.74 -11.83
C HIS A 171 -8.44 3.61 -12.84
N ALA A 172 -8.06 3.48 -14.10
CA ALA A 172 -8.83 3.97 -15.23
C ALA A 172 -9.90 2.93 -15.60
N PRO A 173 -10.96 3.31 -16.34
CA PRO A 173 -11.78 2.34 -17.05
C PRO A 173 -10.93 1.36 -17.84
N GLN A 174 -11.40 0.12 -17.98
CA GLN A 174 -10.69 -0.88 -18.77
C GLN A 174 -10.45 -0.38 -20.20
N SER A 175 -9.17 -0.21 -20.55
CA SER A 175 -8.71 0.33 -21.82
C SER A 175 -7.41 -0.34 -22.22
N TYR A 176 -7.18 -0.46 -23.52
CA TYR A 176 -5.93 -1.04 -24.03
C TYR A 176 -4.74 -0.09 -23.88
N ASN A 177 -4.98 1.23 -23.93
CA ASN A 177 -3.92 2.23 -24.02
C ASN A 177 -3.54 2.87 -22.68
N ASP A 178 -4.46 2.86 -21.70
CA ASP A 178 -4.26 3.60 -20.45
C ASP A 178 -3.54 2.73 -19.44
N VAL A 179 -2.47 3.27 -18.85
CA VAL A 179 -1.58 2.49 -17.99
C VAL A 179 -2.24 2.12 -16.67
N MET A 180 -3.24 2.90 -16.24
CA MET A 180 -4.01 2.65 -15.02
C MET A 180 -5.20 1.71 -15.21
N SER A 181 -5.36 1.07 -16.38
CA SER A 181 -6.43 0.06 -16.55
C SER A 181 -6.24 -1.11 -15.58
N PRO A 182 -7.31 -1.61 -14.94
CA PRO A 182 -7.23 -2.63 -13.88
C PRO A 182 -6.68 -3.97 -14.39
N SER A 183 -7.06 -4.37 -15.61
CA SER A 183 -6.47 -5.53 -16.28
C SER A 183 -5.39 -5.07 -17.25
N GLN A 184 -4.13 -5.38 -16.92
CA GLN A 184 -3.00 -5.16 -17.81
C GLN A 184 -2.96 -6.23 -18.90
N ILE A 185 -3.22 -5.83 -20.14
CA ILE A 185 -3.05 -6.69 -21.32
C ILE A 185 -1.56 -6.71 -21.68
N ALA A 186 -0.95 -7.90 -21.70
CA ALA A 186 0.41 -8.11 -22.18
C ALA A 186 0.45 -7.77 -23.68
N SER A 187 1.31 -6.81 -24.03
CA SER A 187 1.41 -6.28 -25.41
C SER A 187 2.81 -6.45 -25.97
N GLY A 188 3.78 -6.79 -25.12
CA GLY A 188 5.18 -6.88 -25.48
C GLY A 188 5.83 -5.54 -25.85
N ALA A 189 5.15 -4.42 -25.61
CA ALA A 189 5.61 -3.06 -25.87
C ALA A 189 5.32 -2.14 -24.69
N VAL A 190 6.20 -1.16 -24.45
CA VAL A 190 5.96 -0.16 -23.42
C VAL A 190 4.86 0.77 -23.90
N ARG A 191 3.80 0.93 -23.09
CA ARG A 191 2.66 1.77 -23.42
C ARG A 191 3.09 3.21 -23.63
N GLN A 192 2.46 3.91 -24.56
CA GLN A 192 2.69 5.34 -24.75
C GLN A 192 1.84 6.15 -23.78
N VAL A 193 2.34 7.31 -23.37
CA VAL A 193 1.57 8.24 -22.52
C VAL A 193 0.32 8.69 -23.27
N SER A 194 -0.86 8.31 -22.76
CA SER A 194 -2.14 8.75 -23.30
C SER A 194 -2.50 10.14 -22.76
N GLN A 195 -3.51 10.78 -23.35
CA GLN A 195 -4.05 12.03 -22.78
C GLN A 195 -4.74 11.76 -21.44
N TYR A 196 -5.42 10.62 -21.32
CA TYR A 196 -6.08 10.20 -20.08
C TYR A 196 -5.05 10.10 -18.94
N ASP A 197 -3.90 9.47 -19.18
CA ASP A 197 -2.84 9.33 -18.18
C ASP A 197 -2.33 10.69 -17.69
N ARG A 198 -2.23 11.67 -18.61
CA ARG A 198 -1.82 13.04 -18.26
C ARG A 198 -2.87 13.75 -17.42
N ASP A 199 -4.15 13.66 -17.81
CA ASP A 199 -5.25 14.33 -17.10
C ASP A 199 -5.42 13.75 -15.69
N ALA A 200 -5.32 12.42 -15.57
CA ALA A 200 -5.29 11.71 -14.29
C ALA A 200 -4.12 12.18 -13.41
N LEU A 201 -2.91 12.20 -13.97
CA LEU A 201 -1.73 12.68 -13.27
C LEU A 201 -1.86 14.15 -12.82
N THR A 202 -2.35 15.03 -13.70
CA THR A 202 -2.57 16.44 -13.38
C THR A 202 -3.55 16.58 -12.22
N SER A 203 -4.64 15.82 -12.22
CA SER A 203 -5.61 15.81 -11.13
C SER A 203 -5.00 15.35 -9.80
N ALA A 204 -4.24 14.27 -9.80
CA ALA A 204 -3.56 13.77 -8.61
C ALA A 204 -2.55 14.80 -8.07
N LEU A 205 -1.73 15.39 -8.94
CA LEU A 205 -0.76 16.41 -8.55
C LEU A 205 -1.43 17.70 -8.06
N ASN A 206 -2.57 18.10 -8.64
CA ASN A 206 -3.35 19.24 -8.16
C ASN A 206 -3.88 19.02 -6.74
N ARG A 207 -4.42 17.82 -6.46
CA ARG A 207 -4.84 17.42 -5.11
C ARG A 207 -3.68 17.50 -4.11
N ILE A 208 -2.54 16.92 -4.46
CA ILE A 208 -1.33 16.94 -3.61
C ILE A 208 -0.85 18.38 -3.37
N ASN A 209 -0.75 19.20 -4.42
CA ASN A 209 -0.34 20.60 -4.31
C ASN A 209 -1.32 21.41 -3.45
N LYS A 210 -2.61 21.10 -3.51
CA LYS A 210 -3.61 21.74 -2.67
C LYS A 210 -3.38 21.43 -1.19
N VAL A 211 -3.15 20.18 -0.82
CA VAL A 211 -2.77 19.82 0.57
C VAL A 211 -1.50 20.56 1.01
N ARG A 212 -0.48 20.60 0.14
CA ARG A 212 0.79 21.29 0.42
C ARG A 212 0.62 22.79 0.64
N SER A 213 -0.29 23.44 -0.10
CA SER A 213 -0.58 24.87 0.03
C SER A 213 -1.17 25.25 1.40
N GLN A 214 -1.69 24.27 2.15
CA GLN A 214 -2.25 24.50 3.49
C GLN A 214 -1.18 24.55 4.60
N SER A 215 0.09 24.34 4.26
CA SER A 215 1.21 24.37 5.22
C SER A 215 0.97 23.51 6.46
N VAL A 216 0.37 22.33 6.27
CA VAL A 216 0.11 21.37 7.36
C VAL A 216 1.42 20.82 7.92
N SER A 217 1.40 20.38 9.18
CA SER A 217 2.55 19.68 9.76
C SER A 217 2.84 18.37 9.02
N ALA A 218 4.08 17.87 9.10
CA ALA A 218 4.44 16.58 8.47
C ALA A 218 3.56 15.41 8.95
N ALA A 219 3.22 15.38 10.24
CA ALA A 219 2.33 14.37 10.81
C ALA A 219 0.89 14.48 10.25
N ALA A 220 0.37 15.70 10.12
CA ALA A 220 -0.91 15.93 9.48
C ALA A 220 -0.87 15.52 8.00
N TYR A 221 0.21 15.82 7.27
CA TYR A 221 0.38 15.42 5.88
C TYR A 221 0.31 13.90 5.69
N VAL A 222 1.08 13.14 6.48
CA VAL A 222 1.07 11.66 6.46
C VAL A 222 -0.36 11.13 6.65
N THR A 223 -1.10 11.71 7.60
CA THR A 223 -2.48 11.31 7.89
C THR A 223 -3.44 11.67 6.74
N ILE A 224 -3.33 12.89 6.18
CA ILE A 224 -4.15 13.36 5.05
C ILE A 224 -3.87 12.55 3.79
N ALA A 225 -2.61 12.19 3.56
CA ALA A 225 -2.15 11.39 2.42
C ALA A 225 -2.42 9.88 2.59
N GLY A 226 -3.08 9.46 3.68
CA GLY A 226 -3.38 8.06 3.94
C GLY A 226 -2.15 7.16 4.10
N GLN A 227 -0.97 7.74 4.36
CA GLN A 227 0.30 7.01 4.40
C GLN A 227 0.43 6.21 5.70
N GLN A 228 0.96 4.99 5.59
CA GLN A 228 1.32 4.12 6.71
C GLN A 228 2.85 3.97 6.77
N PRO A 229 3.55 4.78 7.59
CA PRO A 229 5.00 4.77 7.62
C PRO A 229 5.61 3.39 7.84
N VAL A 230 6.64 3.07 7.07
CA VAL A 230 7.36 1.79 7.17
C VAL A 230 8.06 1.70 8.52
N THR A 231 7.89 0.58 9.23
CA THR A 231 8.68 0.28 10.43
C THR A 231 10.09 -0.14 10.05
N ALA A 232 11.08 0.07 10.93
CA ALA A 232 12.44 -0.40 10.69
C ALA A 232 12.50 -1.91 10.39
N ALA A 233 11.67 -2.72 11.07
CA ALA A 233 11.55 -4.16 10.83
C ALA A 233 10.98 -4.50 9.43
N SER A 234 10.10 -3.66 8.88
CA SER A 234 9.56 -3.88 7.53
C SER A 234 10.61 -3.60 6.44
N LEU A 235 11.64 -2.80 6.74
CA LEU A 235 12.78 -2.54 5.84
C LEU A 235 13.84 -3.66 5.86
N THR A 236 13.98 -4.42 6.95
CA THR A 236 14.98 -5.49 7.03
C THR A 236 14.66 -6.65 6.10
N ASN A 237 13.36 -6.90 5.86
CA ASN A 237 12.90 -8.04 5.05
C ASN A 237 12.60 -7.64 3.61
N LEU A 238 13.04 -6.45 3.16
CA LEU A 238 12.65 -5.89 1.87
C LEU A 238 13.04 -6.79 0.69
N SER A 239 14.16 -7.52 0.80
CA SER A 239 14.60 -8.48 -0.22
C SER A 239 14.11 -9.92 0.00
N ASP A 240 13.35 -10.20 1.07
CA ASP A 240 12.85 -11.54 1.37
C ASP A 240 11.47 -11.73 0.72
N PRO A 241 11.38 -12.50 -0.39
CA PRO A 241 10.14 -12.65 -1.14
C PRO A 241 9.06 -13.44 -0.39
N ILE A 242 9.44 -14.24 0.61
CA ILE A 242 8.49 -15.00 1.42
C ILE A 242 7.90 -14.06 2.48
N GLN A 243 8.75 -13.32 3.20
CA GLN A 243 8.29 -12.35 4.20
C GLN A 243 7.40 -11.25 3.62
N ASN A 244 7.72 -10.75 2.42
CA ASN A 244 6.87 -9.74 1.77
C ASN A 244 5.49 -10.28 1.37
N ALA A 245 5.30 -11.61 1.27
CA ALA A 245 3.99 -12.22 1.01
C ALA A 245 3.05 -12.17 2.23
N ARG A 246 3.58 -11.92 3.45
CA ARG A 246 2.83 -12.02 4.71
C ARG A 246 1.52 -11.25 4.71
N GLN A 247 1.55 -9.97 4.37
CA GLN A 247 0.36 -9.12 4.40
C GLN A 247 -0.62 -9.46 3.27
N PRO A 248 -0.19 -9.53 1.99
CA PRO A 248 -1.10 -9.96 0.92
C PRO A 248 -1.72 -11.34 1.15
N LEU A 249 -0.96 -12.29 1.70
CA LEU A 249 -1.47 -13.62 2.05
C LEU A 249 -2.52 -13.54 3.16
N ALA A 250 -2.33 -12.69 4.17
CA ALA A 250 -3.32 -12.49 5.22
C ALA A 250 -4.64 -11.95 4.64
N ASP A 251 -4.58 -11.05 3.65
CA ASP A 251 -5.76 -10.47 3.02
C ASP A 251 -6.51 -11.50 2.17
N VAL A 252 -5.79 -12.26 1.35
CA VAL A 252 -6.36 -13.38 0.58
C VAL A 252 -6.98 -14.45 1.50
N LEU A 253 -6.29 -14.80 2.58
CA LEU A 253 -6.78 -15.76 3.56
C LEU A 253 -8.06 -15.26 4.26
N GLN A 254 -8.10 -13.98 4.64
CA GLN A 254 -9.28 -13.35 5.24
C GLN A 254 -10.49 -13.42 4.30
N GLN A 255 -10.32 -13.08 3.02
CA GLN A 255 -11.39 -13.09 2.03
C GLN A 255 -11.89 -14.52 1.76
N THR A 256 -10.96 -15.47 1.66
CA THR A 256 -11.29 -16.89 1.47
C THR A 256 -12.09 -17.44 2.65
N ILE A 257 -11.71 -17.09 3.90
CA ILE A 257 -12.46 -17.43 5.12
C ILE A 257 -13.88 -16.85 5.08
N THR A 258 -14.02 -15.58 4.70
CA THR A 258 -15.34 -14.93 4.61
C THR A 258 -16.23 -15.66 3.61
N LYS A 259 -15.73 -15.96 2.41
CA LYS A 259 -16.49 -16.70 1.39
C LYS A 259 -16.85 -18.11 1.85
N ALA A 260 -15.93 -18.82 2.51
CA ALA A 260 -16.16 -20.16 3.03
C ALA A 260 -17.23 -20.18 4.15
N THR A 261 -17.21 -19.17 5.03
CA THR A 261 -18.19 -19.06 6.14
C THR A 261 -19.60 -18.83 5.61
N ASN A 262 -19.75 -18.08 4.52
CA ASN A 262 -21.04 -17.76 3.92
C ASN A 262 -21.63 -18.91 3.08
N ALA A 263 -20.86 -19.95 2.78
CA ALA A 263 -21.25 -21.03 1.89
C ALA A 263 -22.02 -22.19 2.57
N ASP A 264 -22.39 -22.06 3.85
CA ASP A 264 -23.07 -23.10 4.66
C ASP A 264 -22.39 -24.48 4.60
N ASN A 265 -21.06 -24.47 4.62
CA ASN A 265 -20.23 -25.68 4.54
C ASN A 265 -19.80 -26.12 5.95
N ASP A 266 -19.99 -27.40 6.28
CA ASP A 266 -19.61 -28.05 7.57
C ASP A 266 -18.07 -28.22 7.75
N GLN A 267 -17.26 -27.32 7.16
CA GLN A 267 -15.80 -27.39 7.13
C GLN A 267 -15.15 -26.63 8.30
N THR A 268 -15.74 -26.75 9.49
CA THR A 268 -15.41 -25.94 10.68
C THR A 268 -13.93 -26.03 11.05
N THR A 269 -13.33 -27.23 11.04
CA THR A 269 -11.90 -27.45 11.37
C THR A 269 -10.94 -26.72 10.42
N THR A 270 -11.25 -26.69 9.12
CA THR A 270 -10.41 -26.04 8.10
C THR A 270 -10.51 -24.52 8.23
N ILE A 271 -11.72 -24.01 8.48
CA ILE A 271 -11.96 -22.59 8.75
C ILE A 271 -11.22 -22.14 10.01
N ASP A 272 -11.29 -22.92 11.10
CA ASP A 272 -10.62 -22.57 12.36
C ASP A 272 -9.09 -22.58 12.22
N THR A 273 -8.53 -23.55 11.50
CA THR A 273 -7.09 -23.59 11.20
C THR A 273 -6.67 -22.36 10.38
N ALA A 274 -7.44 -21.99 9.36
CA ALA A 274 -7.19 -20.79 8.57
C ALA A 274 -7.28 -19.51 9.42
N LYS A 275 -8.26 -19.40 10.32
CA LYS A 275 -8.39 -18.27 11.27
C LYS A 275 -7.17 -18.18 12.21
N GLN A 276 -6.64 -19.30 12.69
CA GLN A 276 -5.44 -19.30 13.53
C GLN A 276 -4.22 -18.73 12.80
N TYR A 277 -3.98 -19.17 11.55
CA TYR A 277 -2.86 -18.64 10.77
C TYR A 277 -3.06 -17.19 10.34
N LEU A 278 -4.28 -16.77 10.04
CA LEU A 278 -4.61 -15.37 9.81
C LEU A 278 -4.24 -14.49 11.02
N GLN A 279 -4.55 -14.93 12.24
CA GLN A 279 -4.16 -14.21 13.46
C GLN A 279 -2.64 -14.10 13.60
N LYS A 280 -1.90 -15.19 13.33
CA LYS A 280 -0.43 -15.17 13.33
C LYS A 280 0.12 -14.18 12.30
N LEU A 281 -0.36 -14.22 11.06
CA LEU A 281 0.09 -13.29 10.02
C LEU A 281 -0.21 -11.82 10.38
N LYS A 282 -1.34 -11.52 11.02
CA LYS A 282 -1.70 -10.14 11.38
C LYS A 282 -0.98 -9.61 12.63
N TYR A 283 -0.76 -10.44 13.64
CA TYR A 283 -0.42 -9.95 14.99
C TYR A 283 0.86 -10.53 15.59
N ASP A 284 1.41 -11.61 15.04
CA ASP A 284 2.64 -12.20 15.55
C ASP A 284 3.88 -11.51 14.95
N ALA A 285 4.55 -10.66 15.73
CA ALA A 285 5.74 -9.95 15.26
C ALA A 285 6.86 -10.92 14.78
N ASP A 286 6.87 -12.16 15.30
CA ASP A 286 7.90 -13.16 15.03
C ASP A 286 7.51 -14.14 13.91
N ALA A 287 6.40 -13.89 13.19
CA ALA A 287 5.98 -14.73 12.08
C ALA A 287 7.07 -14.82 10.99
N ASN A 288 7.70 -15.99 10.93
CA ASN A 288 8.80 -16.31 10.03
C ASN A 288 8.32 -17.06 8.76
N ASN A 289 9.26 -17.44 7.88
CA ASN A 289 8.95 -18.13 6.63
C ASN A 289 8.18 -19.46 6.86
N THR A 290 8.46 -20.17 7.95
CA THR A 290 7.71 -21.37 8.33
C THR A 290 6.24 -21.06 8.61
N THR A 291 5.96 -19.94 9.29
CA THR A 291 4.59 -19.48 9.57
C THR A 291 3.85 -19.13 8.29
N ILE A 292 4.54 -18.48 7.35
CA ILE A 292 3.97 -18.08 6.05
C ILE A 292 3.63 -19.32 5.22
N HIS A 293 4.53 -20.28 5.07
CA HIS A 293 4.23 -21.53 4.36
C HIS A 293 3.13 -22.36 5.03
N ALA A 294 3.09 -22.38 6.36
CA ALA A 294 1.99 -23.04 7.07
C ALA A 294 0.64 -22.36 6.81
N ALA A 295 0.62 -21.04 6.68
CA ALA A 295 -0.57 -20.29 6.27
C ALA A 295 -0.96 -20.56 4.81
N GLU A 296 0.01 -20.67 3.89
CA GLU A 296 -0.26 -21.10 2.49
C GLU A 296 -0.88 -22.50 2.45
N ASN A 297 -0.39 -23.45 3.25
CA ASN A 297 -0.96 -24.79 3.35
C ASN A 297 -2.40 -24.75 3.91
N ALA A 298 -2.66 -23.92 4.93
CA ALA A 298 -4.00 -23.74 5.48
C ALA A 298 -4.94 -23.10 4.45
N LEU A 299 -4.46 -22.13 3.67
CA LEU A 299 -5.19 -21.52 2.57
C LEU A 299 -5.54 -22.57 1.51
N ARG A 300 -4.57 -23.36 1.05
CA ARG A 300 -4.78 -24.44 0.08
C ARG A 300 -5.86 -25.42 0.55
N ALA A 301 -5.77 -25.87 1.81
CA ALA A 301 -6.76 -26.77 2.39
C ALA A 301 -8.16 -26.15 2.42
N LEU A 302 -8.27 -24.86 2.76
CA LEU A 302 -9.53 -24.13 2.77
C LEU A 302 -10.12 -23.98 1.37
N ILE A 303 -9.30 -23.63 0.37
CA ILE A 303 -9.71 -23.49 -1.03
C ILE A 303 -10.28 -24.81 -1.55
N VAL A 304 -9.55 -25.91 -1.36
CA VAL A 304 -9.98 -27.25 -1.83
C VAL A 304 -11.24 -27.70 -1.11
N ALA A 305 -11.32 -27.52 0.22
CA ALA A 305 -12.50 -27.88 1.00
C ALA A 305 -13.77 -27.12 0.56
N ASN A 306 -13.62 -25.90 0.03
CA ASN A 306 -14.72 -25.05 -0.42
C ASN A 306 -14.88 -24.97 -1.94
N LYS A 307 -14.12 -25.77 -2.71
CA LYS A 307 -14.15 -25.80 -4.19
C LYS A 307 -13.91 -24.43 -4.84
N GLN A 308 -12.94 -23.69 -4.32
CA GLN A 308 -12.62 -22.32 -4.75
C GLN A 308 -11.41 -22.23 -5.70
N GLU A 309 -10.90 -23.36 -6.18
CA GLU A 309 -9.66 -23.48 -6.97
C GLU A 309 -9.66 -22.58 -8.22
N LYS A 310 -10.83 -22.38 -8.84
CA LYS A 310 -11.00 -21.52 -10.03
C LYS A 310 -10.58 -20.07 -9.81
N TYR A 311 -10.59 -19.58 -8.57
CA TYR A 311 -10.16 -18.23 -8.23
C TYR A 311 -8.64 -18.13 -7.99
N PHE A 312 -7.93 -19.26 -8.04
CA PHE A 312 -6.49 -19.38 -7.80
C PHE A 312 -5.78 -20.07 -8.98
N PRO A 313 -5.86 -19.49 -10.19
CA PRO A 313 -5.39 -20.16 -11.41
C PRO A 313 -3.88 -20.44 -11.45
N PHE A 314 -3.07 -19.69 -10.68
CA PHE A 314 -1.63 -19.93 -10.57
C PHE A 314 -1.28 -21.13 -9.66
N ALA A 315 -2.11 -21.42 -8.66
CA ALA A 315 -1.92 -22.53 -7.73
C ALA A 315 -2.60 -23.83 -8.20
N PHE A 316 -3.68 -23.72 -8.98
CA PHE A 316 -4.51 -24.85 -9.40
C PHE A 316 -4.76 -24.87 -10.91
N SER A 317 -3.69 -24.72 -11.71
CA SER A 317 -3.80 -24.80 -13.16
C SER A 317 -4.43 -26.14 -13.57
N ASN A 318 -5.67 -26.10 -14.07
CA ASN A 318 -6.26 -27.24 -14.76
C ASN A 318 -5.38 -27.50 -15.98
N SER A 319 -4.68 -28.65 -16.01
CA SER A 319 -4.06 -29.17 -17.22
C SER A 319 -5.11 -29.20 -18.33
N ASP A 320 -4.84 -28.52 -19.46
CA ASP A 320 -5.57 -28.55 -20.74
C ASP A 320 -6.48 -27.37 -21.13
N THR A 321 -6.21 -26.14 -20.70
CA THR A 321 -6.74 -24.96 -21.43
C THR A 321 -5.72 -23.82 -21.46
N PRO A 322 -5.42 -23.21 -22.63
CA PRO A 322 -4.58 -22.02 -22.68
C PRO A 322 -5.26 -20.94 -21.84
N THR A 323 -4.64 -20.59 -20.73
CA THR A 323 -5.16 -19.62 -19.77
C THR A 323 -5.29 -18.27 -20.46
N GLN A 324 -6.53 -17.84 -20.70
CA GLN A 324 -6.82 -16.42 -20.88
C GLN A 324 -6.35 -15.70 -19.62
N HIS A 325 -5.39 -14.80 -19.82
CA HIS A 325 -4.72 -14.05 -18.76
C HIS A 325 -5.69 -13.09 -18.05
N ASN A 326 -5.56 -13.05 -16.71
CA ASN A 326 -5.87 -11.91 -15.84
C ASN A 326 -7.23 -11.23 -16.02
N ASP A 327 -8.29 -11.69 -15.34
CA ASP A 327 -9.52 -10.90 -15.22
C ASP A 327 -10.31 -11.10 -13.90
N ASP A 328 -9.69 -11.55 -12.80
CA ASP A 328 -10.47 -11.82 -11.58
C ASP A 328 -9.84 -11.36 -10.25
N LEU A 329 -9.16 -10.20 -10.25
CA LEU A 329 -8.80 -9.50 -9.01
C LEU A 329 -9.98 -8.71 -8.41
N ASN A 330 -10.99 -8.35 -9.21
CA ASN A 330 -12.21 -7.70 -8.73
C ASN A 330 -13.03 -8.61 -7.79
N ASN A 331 -12.93 -9.93 -7.96
CA ASN A 331 -13.57 -10.89 -7.06
C ASN A 331 -12.82 -11.12 -5.75
N ILE A 332 -11.55 -10.71 -5.66
CA ILE A 332 -10.71 -10.98 -4.50
C ILE A 332 -10.66 -9.73 -3.63
N LEU A 333 -10.46 -8.52 -4.17
CA LEU A 333 -10.32 -7.31 -3.34
C LEU A 333 -11.60 -6.51 -3.03
N GLY A 334 -12.77 -6.96 -3.51
CA GLY A 334 -14.08 -6.49 -3.02
C GLY A 334 -14.55 -5.17 -3.64
N ASN A 335 -15.43 -5.28 -4.63
CA ASN A 335 -16.54 -4.37 -4.89
C ASN A 335 -17.66 -5.20 -5.53
N ASP A 336 -18.33 -5.96 -4.68
CA ASP A 336 -19.79 -6.23 -4.66
C ASP A 336 -20.15 -6.89 -3.32
#